data_AF-A0A945I4Y4-F1
#
_entry.id   AF-A0A945I4Y4-F1
#
_cell.length_a   1.000
_cell.length_b   1.000
_cell.length_c   1.000
_cell.angle_alpha   90.00
_cell.angle_beta   90.00
_cell.angle_gamma   90.00
#
_symmetry.space_group_name_H-M   'P 1'
#
loop_
_entity.id
_entity.type
_entity.pdbx_description
1 polymer ?
#
loop_
_entity_poly.entity_id
_entity_poly.type
_entity_poly.pdbx_seq_one_letter_code
_entity_poly.pdbx_strand_id
1 'polypeptide(L)' 'MASRSEMNKKPQSDKLIAKRRKCLMCMDEFQSSHIGERVCPDCKGTSTWRQTGIAI' A
#
# COMPACT_ATOMS: atom_id res chain seq x y z
N MET A 1 -3.57 -35.47 -14.29
CA MET A 1 -4.30 -34.89 -13.16
C MET A 1 -3.33 -34.02 -12.38
N ALA A 2 -3.60 -32.72 -12.21
CA ALA A 2 -2.72 -31.83 -11.45
C ALA A 2 -2.65 -32.28 -9.98
N SER A 3 -1.46 -32.24 -9.37
CA SER A 3 -1.25 -32.70 -7.99
C SER A 3 -2.06 -31.85 -6.99
N ARG A 4 -2.47 -32.44 -5.85
CA ARG A 4 -3.25 -31.75 -4.79
C ARG A 4 -2.53 -30.53 -4.21
N SER A 5 -1.20 -30.51 -4.32
CA SER A 5 -0.36 -29.35 -3.94
C SER A 5 -0.55 -28.14 -4.86
N GLU A 6 -0.97 -28.35 -6.11
CA GLU A 6 -1.18 -27.29 -7.09
C GLU A 6 -2.51 -26.55 -6.85
N MET A 7 -3.50 -27.26 -6.31
CA MET A 7 -4.84 -26.75 -6.00
C MET A 7 -4.91 -25.92 -4.70
N ASN A 8 -3.87 -25.96 -3.85
CA ASN A 8 -3.82 -25.25 -2.56
C ASN A 8 -2.76 -24.14 -2.53
N LYS A 9 -2.38 -23.58 -3.69
CA LYS A 9 -1.47 -22.43 -3.71
C LYS A 9 -2.17 -21.21 -3.10
N LYS A 10 -1.47 -20.53 -2.18
CA LYS A 10 -1.93 -19.23 -1.66
C LYS A 10 -2.23 -18.31 -2.85
N PRO A 11 -3.39 -17.62 -2.84
CA PRO A 11 -3.71 -16.67 -3.89
C PRO A 11 -2.55 -15.69 -4.03
N GLN A 12 -2.01 -15.58 -5.24
CA GLN A 12 -1.02 -14.56 -5.52
C GLN A 12 -1.73 -13.21 -5.49
N SER A 13 -1.24 -12.28 -4.68
CA SER A 13 -1.76 -10.92 -4.66
C SER A 13 -1.72 -10.36 -6.08
N ASP A 14 -2.87 -9.89 -6.54
CA ASP A 14 -3.05 -9.26 -7.85
C ASP A 14 -2.16 -8.01 -7.92
N LYS A 15 -0.94 -8.23 -8.42
CA LYS A 15 0.12 -7.27 -8.76
C LYS A 15 0.15 -6.00 -7.90
N LEU A 16 1.11 -5.95 -6.98
CA LEU A 16 1.59 -4.73 -6.33
C LEU A 16 2.24 -3.80 -7.38
N ILE A 17 1.44 -3.17 -8.23
CA ILE A 17 1.94 -2.27 -9.27
C ILE A 17 2.35 -0.98 -8.59
N ALA A 18 3.67 -0.77 -8.52
CA ALA A 18 4.20 0.51 -8.08
C ALA A 18 3.83 1.61 -9.08
N LYS A 19 3.29 2.72 -8.58
CA LYS A 19 2.94 3.88 -9.40
C LYS A 19 3.46 5.16 -8.77
N ARG A 20 3.97 6.10 -9.57
CA ARG A 20 4.20 7.47 -9.10
C ARG A 20 2.85 8.14 -8.85
N ARG A 21 2.70 8.76 -7.68
CA ARG A 21 1.49 9.46 -7.25
C ARG A 21 1.89 10.71 -6.48
N LYS A 22 1.00 11.70 -6.43
CA LYS A 22 1.13 12.84 -5.52
C LYS A 22 0.63 12.47 -4.13
N CYS A 23 1.41 12.81 -3.11
CA CYS A 23 1.07 12.64 -1.70
C CYS A 23 -0.11 13.53 -1.33
N LEU A 24 -1.10 13.00 -0.61
CA LEU A 24 -2.24 13.80 -0.16
C LEU A 24 -1.94 14.76 0.98
N MET A 25 -0.75 14.67 1.61
CA MET A 25 -0.33 15.58 2.68
C MET A 25 0.58 16.70 2.17
N CYS A 26 1.69 16.36 1.52
CA CYS A 26 2.69 17.34 1.06
C CYS A 26 2.60 17.66 -0.44
N MET A 27 1.73 16.97 -1.21
CA MET A 27 1.63 17.09 -2.67
C MET A 27 2.84 16.63 -3.49
N ASP A 28 3.94 16.21 -2.84
CA ASP A 28 5.12 15.67 -3.53
C ASP A 28 4.85 14.34 -4.22
N GLU A 29 5.59 14.08 -5.30
CA GLU A 29 5.52 12.81 -6.01
C GLU A 29 6.30 11.72 -5.26
N PHE A 30 5.66 10.57 -5.05
CA PHE A 30 6.28 9.40 -4.44
C PHE A 30 5.89 8.11 -5.16
N GLN A 31 6.70 7.06 -5.01
CA GLN A 31 6.39 5.74 -5.52
C GLN A 31 5.50 4.98 -4.54
N SER A 32 4.26 4.72 -4.94
CA SER A 32 3.33 3.89 -4.18
C SER A 32 3.74 2.42 -4.21
N SER A 33 3.67 1.75 -3.07
CA SER A 33 3.97 0.32 -2.90
C SER A 33 2.78 -0.58 -3.28
N HIS A 34 1.56 -0.04 -3.18
CA HIS A 34 0.33 -0.73 -3.55
C HIS A 34 -0.70 0.27 -4.10
N ILE A 35 -1.76 -0.23 -4.75
CA ILE A 35 -2.74 0.60 -5.45
C ILE A 35 -3.45 1.63 -4.56
N GLY A 36 -3.57 1.35 -3.26
CA GLY A 36 -4.22 2.20 -2.26
C GLY A 36 -3.30 3.20 -1.56
N GLU A 37 -1.98 3.16 -1.79
CA GLU A 37 -1.07 4.08 -1.09
C GLU A 37 -1.18 5.50 -1.67
N ARG A 38 -1.53 6.46 -0.80
CA ARG A 38 -1.81 7.86 -1.16
C ARG A 38 -1.00 8.89 -0.37
N VAL A 39 -0.23 8.45 0.62
CA VAL A 39 0.63 9.29 1.47
C VAL A 39 2.05 8.76 1.38
N CYS A 40 3.02 9.64 1.15
CA CYS A 40 4.43 9.26 1.03
C CYS A 40 4.99 8.73 2.37
N PRO A 41 6.08 7.94 2.34
CA PRO A 41 6.69 7.38 3.55
C PRO A 41 7.03 8.42 4.62
N ASP A 42 7.52 9.60 4.20
CA ASP A 42 7.88 10.69 5.11
C ASP A 42 6.66 11.23 5.86
N CYS A 43 5.60 11.58 5.12
CA CYS A 43 4.34 12.04 5.70
C CYS A 43 3.67 10.96 6.56
N LYS A 44 3.76 9.69 6.15
CA LYS A 44 3.22 8.54 6.88
C LYS A 44 3.96 8.30 8.21
N GLY A 45 5.21 8.72 8.30
CA GLY A 45 6.03 8.69 9.52
C GLY A 45 5.68 9.77 10.54
N THR A 46 5.00 10.85 10.11
CA THR A 46 4.66 11.98 10.99
C THR A 46 3.60 11.61 12.03
N SER A 47 3.66 12.27 13.19
CA SER A 47 2.67 12.16 14.26
C SER A 47 1.27 12.55 13.78
N THR A 48 1.17 13.58 12.92
CA THR A 48 -0.09 14.04 12.32
C THR A 48 -0.83 12.92 11.58
N TRP A 49 -0.13 12.09 10.81
CA TRP A 49 -0.74 10.96 10.12
C TRP A 49 -1.06 9.78 11.05
N ARG A 50 -0.22 9.53 12.06
CA ARG A 50 -0.42 8.40 12.99
C ARG A 50 -1.58 8.62 13.96
N GLN A 51 -1.90 9.87 14.29
CA GLN A 51 -2.95 10.20 15.26
C GLN A 51 -4.37 10.14 14.68
N THR A 52 -4.57 10.28 13.36
CA THR A 52 -5.90 10.26 12.74
C THR A 52 -6.58 8.88 12.73
N GLY A 53 -5.88 7.81 13.14
CA GLY A 53 -6.45 6.48 13.34
C GLY A 53 -7.09 6.25 14.71
N ILE A 54 -6.96 7.21 15.63
CA ILE A 54 -7.60 7.19 16.96
C ILE A 54 -8.67 8.28 16.96
N ALA A 55 -9.76 8.05 16.23
CA ALA A 55 -11.00 8.75 16.51
C ALA A 55 -11.63 8.07 17.74
N ILE A 56 -11.56 8.76 18.88
CA ILE A 56 -12.26 8.42 20.12
C ILE A 56 -13.74 8.78 19.99
#